data_AF-A0A662GQR6-F1
#
_entry.id   AF-A0A662GQR6-F1
#
_cell.length_a   1.000
_cell.length_b   1.000
_cell.length_c   1.000
_cell.angle_alpha   90.00
_cell.angle_beta   90.00
_cell.angle_gamma   90.00
#
_symmetry.space_group_name_H-M   'P 1'
#
loop_
_entity.id
_entity.type
_entity.pdbx_description
1 polymer ?
#
loop_
_entity_poly.entity_id
_entity_poly.type
_entity_poly.pdbx_seq_one_letter_code
_entity_poly.pdbx_strand_id
1 'polypeptide(L)'
;MGRRRKVKSLEEACVNYALSALRGAVNMYYHYRSRGYPEDKCISIAVKYMWGVIGSSGVITNEEMRERFVYALRVMGALIPAILETLGRMPPTPRAEEPRS
;
A
#
# COMPACT_ATOMS: atom_id res chain seq x y z
N MET A 1 15.33 0.00 36.08
CA MET A 1 14.53 0.83 35.15
C MET A 1 13.91 -0.07 34.09
N GLY A 2 12.62 -0.38 34.20
CA GLY A 2 11.94 -1.26 33.25
C GLY A 2 11.82 -0.62 31.87
N ARG A 3 12.28 -1.30 30.82
CA ARG A 3 11.96 -0.96 29.42
C ARG A 3 10.44 -1.10 29.26
N ARG A 4 9.68 -0.01 29.42
CA ARG A 4 8.33 0.09 28.88
C ARG A 4 8.46 -0.10 27.37
N ARG A 5 8.08 -1.28 26.86
CA ARG A 5 7.77 -1.43 25.43
C ARG A 5 6.77 -0.32 25.12
N LYS A 6 7.14 0.66 24.30
CA LYS A 6 6.21 1.68 23.80
C LYS A 6 5.09 0.90 23.10
N VAL A 7 3.94 0.79 23.75
CA VAL A 7 2.69 0.47 23.07
C VAL A 7 2.60 1.54 21.98
N LYS A 8 2.60 1.13 20.70
CA LYS A 8 2.32 2.07 19.59
C LYS A 8 1.08 2.86 19.98
N SER A 9 1.11 4.19 19.87
CA SER A 9 -0.09 4.96 20.23
C SER A 9 -1.26 4.48 19.36
N LEU A 10 -2.48 4.52 19.89
CA LEU A 10 -3.68 4.12 19.14
C LEU A 10 -3.74 4.84 17.77
N GLU A 11 -3.32 6.10 17.74
CA GLU A 11 -3.20 6.89 16.52
C GLU A 11 -2.20 6.30 15.52
N GLU A 12 -1.05 5.82 15.99
CA GLU A 12 -0.07 5.15 15.13
C GLU A 12 -0.66 3.86 14.53
N ALA A 13 -1.47 3.12 15.31
CA ALA A 13 -2.19 1.96 14.79
C ALA A 13 -3.23 2.36 13.72
N CYS A 14 -4.00 3.43 13.95
CA CYS A 14 -4.96 3.98 12.99
C CYS A 14 -4.30 4.44 11.69
N VAL A 15 -3.21 5.20 11.77
CA VAL A 15 -2.48 5.67 10.58
C VAL A 15 -1.88 4.48 9.82
N ASN A 16 -1.29 3.51 10.51
CA ASN A 16 -0.77 2.29 9.87
C ASN A 16 -1.88 1.47 9.21
N TYR A 17 -3.06 1.40 9.84
CA TYR A 17 -4.22 0.73 9.26
C TYR A 17 -4.69 1.44 7.97
N ALA A 18 -4.76 2.77 7.97
CA ALA A 18 -5.05 3.54 6.75
C ALA A 18 -4.01 3.30 5.65
N LEU A 19 -2.72 3.27 5.99
CA LEU A 19 -1.64 2.97 5.04
C LEU A 19 -1.76 1.56 4.44
N SER A 20 -2.22 0.59 5.22
CA SER A 20 -2.44 -0.77 4.73
C SER A 20 -3.48 -0.86 3.60
N ALA A 21 -4.38 0.13 3.50
CA ALA A 21 -5.38 0.22 2.44
C ALA A 21 -4.76 0.25 1.04
N LEU A 22 -3.59 0.88 0.87
CA LEU A 22 -2.90 0.96 -0.42
C LEU A 22 -2.46 -0.42 -0.91
N ARG A 23 -1.85 -1.21 -0.02
CA ARG A 23 -1.48 -2.59 -0.33
C ARG A 23 -2.72 -3.44 -0.64
N GLY A 24 -3.77 -3.28 0.16
CA GLY A 24 -5.03 -3.99 -0.07
C GLY A 24 -5.69 -3.62 -1.40
N ALA A 25 -5.60 -2.36 -1.83
CA ALA A 25 -6.09 -1.91 -3.13
C ALA A 25 -5.35 -2.59 -4.30
N VAL A 26 -4.01 -2.67 -4.22
CA VAL A 26 -3.19 -3.38 -5.22
C VAL A 26 -3.56 -4.86 -5.27
N ASN A 27 -3.73 -5.50 -4.11
CA ASN A 27 -4.17 -6.90 -4.04
C ASN A 27 -5.57 -7.09 -4.68
N MET A 28 -6.50 -6.18 -4.41
CA MET A 28 -7.85 -6.21 -5.00
C MET A 28 -7.80 -6.05 -6.52
N TYR A 29 -7.00 -5.12 -7.03
CA TYR A 29 -6.80 -4.96 -8.47
C TYR A 29 -6.37 -6.28 -9.11
N TYR A 30 -5.32 -6.93 -8.60
CA TYR A 30 -4.81 -8.18 -9.17
C TYR A 30 -5.76 -9.37 -9.00
N HIS A 31 -6.47 -9.45 -7.87
CA HIS A 31 -7.48 -10.48 -7.63
C HIS A 31 -8.60 -10.48 -8.68
N TYR A 32 -9.07 -9.31 -9.10
CA TYR A 32 -10.10 -9.21 -10.13
C TYR A 32 -9.52 -9.27 -11.55
N ARG A 33 -8.32 -8.74 -11.78
CA ARG A 33 -7.62 -8.89 -13.08
C ARG A 33 -7.38 -10.36 -13.42
N SER A 34 -6.96 -11.18 -12.46
CA SER A 34 -6.74 -12.63 -12.67
C SER A 34 -8.03 -13.41 -12.99
N ARG A 35 -9.20 -12.83 -12.68
CA ARG A 35 -10.53 -13.37 -13.00
C ARG A 35 -11.10 -12.86 -14.32
N GLY A 36 -10.30 -12.14 -15.12
CA GLY A 36 -10.70 -11.65 -16.44
C GLY A 36 -11.54 -10.37 -16.44
N TYR A 37 -11.60 -9.63 -15.32
CA TYR A 37 -12.37 -8.38 -15.28
C TYR A 37 -11.63 -7.28 -16.08
N PRO A 38 -12.37 -6.36 -16.75
CA PRO A 38 -11.79 -5.20 -17.42
C PRO A 38 -11.00 -4.32 -16.43
N GLU A 39 -9.94 -3.69 -16.92
CA GLU A 39 -9.01 -2.93 -16.08
C GLU A 39 -9.69 -1.81 -15.30
N ASP A 40 -10.49 -0.97 -15.96
CA ASP A 40 -11.23 0.13 -15.32
C ASP A 40 -12.12 -0.35 -14.18
N LYS A 41 -12.72 -1.54 -14.35
CA LYS A 41 -13.54 -2.17 -13.31
C LYS A 41 -12.69 -2.61 -12.13
N CYS A 42 -11.51 -3.19 -12.36
CA CYS A 42 -10.57 -3.56 -11.32
C CYS A 42 -10.07 -2.33 -10.53
N ILE A 43 -9.73 -1.24 -11.24
CA ILE A 43 -9.33 0.03 -10.62
C ILE A 43 -10.47 0.58 -9.75
N SER A 44 -11.71 0.60 -10.28
CA SER A 44 -12.88 1.07 -9.53
C SER A 44 -13.09 0.28 -8.24
N ILE A 45 -12.96 -1.06 -8.28
CA ILE A 45 -13.10 -1.91 -7.10
C ILE A 45 -11.97 -1.64 -6.09
N ALA A 46 -10.72 -1.57 -6.57
CA ALA A 46 -9.56 -1.30 -5.73
C ALA A 46 -9.67 0.05 -5.00
N VAL A 47 -10.11 1.10 -5.71
CA VAL A 47 -10.31 2.45 -5.14
C VAL A 47 -11.44 2.45 -4.12
N LYS A 48 -12.57 1.78 -4.39
CA LYS A 48 -13.69 1.66 -3.43
C LYS A 48 -13.25 0.95 -2.16
N TYR A 49 -12.54 -0.17 -2.28
CA TYR A 49 -11.98 -0.90 -1.13
C TYR A 49 -11.04 0.00 -0.31
N MET A 50 -10.11 0.68 -0.99
CA MET A 50 -9.13 1.57 -0.35
C MET A 50 -9.81 2.64 0.50
N TRP A 51 -10.79 3.35 -0.07
CA TRP A 51 -11.53 4.39 0.64
C TRP A 51 -12.38 3.85 1.79
N GLY A 52 -12.90 2.62 1.67
CA GLY A 52 -13.58 1.95 2.78
C GLY A 52 -12.69 1.76 4.01
N VAL A 53 -11.44 1.32 3.79
CA VAL A 53 -10.45 1.14 4.87
C VAL A 53 -9.94 2.46 5.42
N ILE A 54 -9.64 3.43 4.54
CA ILE A 54 -9.23 4.78 4.97
C ILE A 54 -10.34 5.43 5.81
N GLY A 55 -11.60 5.32 5.38
CA GLY A 55 -12.75 5.86 6.10
C GLY A 55 -12.92 5.25 7.50
N SER A 56 -12.77 3.92 7.63
CA SER A 56 -12.93 3.24 8.92
C SER A 56 -11.75 3.43 9.89
N SER A 57 -10.60 3.88 9.41
CA SER A 57 -9.39 4.06 10.23
C SER A 57 -9.43 5.28 11.18
N GLY A 58 -10.34 6.23 10.95
CA GLY A 58 -10.42 7.49 11.71
C GLY A 58 -9.46 8.58 11.26
N VAL A 59 -8.55 8.33 10.31
CA VAL A 59 -7.61 9.35 9.81
C VAL A 59 -8.29 10.48 9.04
N ILE A 60 -9.54 10.28 8.58
CA ILE A 60 -10.30 11.36 7.95
C ILE A 60 -10.75 12.36 9.02
N THR A 61 -11.22 11.93 10.18
CA THR A 61 -11.89 12.83 11.14
C THR A 61 -10.94 13.48 12.14
N ASN A 62 -9.77 12.89 12.39
CA ASN A 62 -8.75 13.47 13.28
C ASN A 62 -7.68 14.20 12.46
N GLU A 63 -7.46 15.49 12.74
CA GLU A 63 -6.57 16.36 11.97
C GLU A 63 -5.09 15.93 12.03
N GLU A 64 -4.57 15.65 13.22
CA GLU A 64 -3.17 15.22 13.38
C GLU A 64 -2.89 13.89 12.64
N MET A 65 -3.80 12.92 12.77
CA MET A 65 -3.70 11.66 12.02
C MET A 65 -3.80 11.88 10.51
N ARG A 66 -4.69 12.79 10.07
CA ARG A 66 -4.84 13.15 8.66
C ARG A 66 -3.54 13.72 8.10
N GLU A 67 -2.93 14.66 8.82
CA GLU A 67 -1.65 15.27 8.41
C GLU A 67 -0.54 14.23 8.29
N ARG A 68 -0.42 13.34 9.28
CA ARG A 68 0.57 12.25 9.24
C ARG A 68 0.32 11.30 8.08
N PHE A 69 -0.94 10.96 7.82
CA PHE A 69 -1.32 10.11 6.69
C PHE A 69 -1.00 10.79 5.34
N VAL A 70 -1.35 12.06 5.18
CA VAL A 70 -1.02 12.85 3.97
C VAL A 70 0.48 12.94 3.75
N TYR A 71 1.25 13.19 4.81
CA TYR A 71 2.72 13.21 4.72
C TYR A 71 3.28 11.85 4.27
N ALA A 72 2.77 10.75 4.83
CA ALA A 72 3.18 9.41 4.42
C ALA A 72 2.84 9.13 2.94
N LEU A 73 1.66 9.57 2.45
CA LEU A 73 1.30 9.49 1.03
C LEU A 73 2.29 10.26 0.13
N ARG A 74 2.70 11.47 0.53
CA ARG A 74 3.69 12.26 -0.20
C ARG A 74 5.06 11.56 -0.23
N VAL A 75 5.50 11.00 0.90
CA VAL A 75 6.74 10.23 0.98
C VAL A 75 6.68 9.02 0.05
N MET A 76 5.59 8.25 0.06
CA MET A 76 5.42 7.13 -0.87
C MET A 76 5.45 7.59 -2.33
N GLY A 77 4.79 8.70 -2.66
CA GLY A 77 4.82 9.30 -3.99
C GLY A 77 6.23 9.70 -4.44
N ALA A 78 7.11 10.12 -3.53
CA ALA A 78 8.51 10.42 -3.84
C ALA A 78 9.40 9.17 -3.91
N LEU A 79 9.12 8.15 -3.08
CA LEU A 79 9.88 6.89 -3.06
C LEU A 79 9.62 6.01 -4.28
N ILE A 80 8.37 5.95 -4.77
CA ILE A 80 7.99 5.08 -5.89
C ILE A 80 8.84 5.36 -7.15
N PRO A 81 8.99 6.60 -7.65
CA PRO A 81 9.84 6.89 -8.80
C PRO A 81 11.28 6.46 -8.61
N ALA A 82 11.88 6.69 -7.43
CA ALA A 82 13.26 6.31 -7.15
C ALA A 82 13.46 4.78 -7.18
N ILE A 83 12.48 4.02 -6.67
CA ILE A 83 12.48 2.56 -6.75
C ILE A 83 12.37 2.11 -8.20
N LEU A 84 11.44 2.68 -8.97
CA LEU A 84 11.22 2.33 -10.37
C LEU A 84 12.44 2.63 -11.24
N GLU A 85 13.10 3.77 -11.03
CA GLU A 85 14.34 4.14 -11.71
C GLU A 85 15.46 3.13 -11.42
N THR A 86 15.61 2.76 -10.14
CA THR A 86 16.63 1.79 -9.72
C THR A 86 16.37 0.42 -10.36
N LEU A 87 15.13 -0.08 -10.29
CA LEU A 87 14.75 -1.36 -10.89
C LEU A 87 14.90 -1.36 -12.41
N GLY A 88 14.60 -0.25 -13.09
CA GLY A 88 14.77 -0.12 -14.54
C GLY A 88 16.23 -0.20 -15.01
N ARG A 89 17.20 0.09 -14.13
CA ARG A 89 18.65 -0.03 -14.41
C ARG A 89 19.20 -1.41 -14.08
N MET A 90 18.48 -2.20 -13.29
CA MET A 90 18.91 -3.55 -12.92
C MET A 90 18.46 -4.54 -13.99
N PRO A 91 19.36 -5.35 -14.57
CA PRO A 91 18.94 -6.41 -15.47
C PRO A 91 18.05 -7.39 -14.68
N PRO A 92 16.93 -7.86 -15.26
CA PRO A 92 16.15 -8.90 -14.63
C PRO A 92 17.04 -10.14 -14.47
N THR A 93 16.99 -10.77 -13.31
CA THR A 93 17.67 -12.05 -13.11
C THR A 93 17.17 -13.02 -14.19
N PRO A 94 18.07 -13.65 -14.96
CA PRO A 94 17.66 -14.64 -15.95
C PRO A 94 16.77 -15.67 -15.27
N ARG A 95 15.62 -15.98 -15.87
CA ARG A 95 14.81 -17.11 -15.40
C ARG A 95 15.70 -18.34 -15.50
N ALA A 96 15.92 -19.04 -14.39
CA ALA A 96 16.61 -20.32 -14.41
C ALA A 96 15.89 -21.20 -15.45
N GLU A 97 16.62 -21.64 -16.47
CA GLU A 97 16.10 -22.59 -17.44
C GLU A 97 15.62 -23.82 -16.65
N GLU A 98 14.33 -24.12 -16.74
CA GLU A 98 13.80 -25.39 -16.24
C GLU A 98 14.62 -26.51 -16.90
N PRO A 99 15.16 -27.47 -16.12
CA PRO A 99 15.90 -28.57 -16.70
C PRO A 99 14.98 -29.30 -17.67
N ARG A 100 15.33 -29.25 -18.96
CA ARG A 100 14.68 -30.03 -20.01
C ARG A 100 14.79 -31.50 -19.59
N SER A 101 13.63 -32.09 -19.28
CA SER A 101 13.48 -33.51 -18.99
C SER A 101 13.83 -34.37 -20.20
#